data_AF-A0A0F8T7G4-F1
#
_entry.id   AF-A0A0F8T7G4-F1
#
_cell.length_a   1.000
_cell.length_b   1.000
_cell.length_c   1.000
_cell.angle_alpha   90.00
_cell.angle_beta   90.00
_cell.angle_gamma   90.00
#
_symmetry.space_group_name_H-M   'P 1'
#
loop_
_entity.id
_entity.type
_entity.pdbx_description
1 polymer ?
#
loop_
_entity_poly.entity_id
_entity_poly.type
_entity_poly.pdbx_seq_one_letter_code
_entity_poly.pdbx_strand_id
1 'polypeptide(L)' 'MNITKQRAFPTIPNKNICVPIGSILAVQLFYEKLNFCDIFGKHKSKGLDLNSLLIGLLSYKLTENFSIKEAG' A
#
# COMPACT_ATOMS: atom_id res chain seq x y z
N MET A 1 24.42 21.66 -26.04
CA MET A 1 23.96 20.95 -24.82
C MET A 1 22.47 21.26 -24.66
N ASN A 2 21.59 20.30 -24.98
CA ASN A 2 20.14 20.51 -24.86
C ASN A 2 19.74 20.42 -23.39
N ILE A 3 19.23 21.53 -22.85
CA ILE A 3 18.80 21.61 -21.45
C ILE A 3 17.42 20.97 -21.37
N THR A 4 17.35 19.72 -20.90
CA THR A 4 16.07 19.03 -20.66
C THR A 4 15.30 19.73 -19.53
N LYS A 5 14.14 20.30 -19.86
CA LYS A 5 13.25 20.97 -18.91
C LYS A 5 12.73 19.95 -17.90
N GLN A 6 13.04 20.13 -16.62
CA GLN A 6 12.54 19.28 -15.54
C GLN A 6 11.01 19.40 -15.50
N ARG A 7 10.30 18.28 -15.69
CA ARG A 7 8.84 18.24 -15.79
C ARG A 7 8.14 18.10 -14.44
N ALA A 8 8.84 17.57 -13.43
CA ALA A 8 8.33 17.33 -12.09
C ALA A 8 9.05 18.22 -11.07
N PHE A 9 8.29 18.80 -10.15
CA PHE A 9 8.82 19.58 -9.04
C PHE A 9 9.37 18.65 -7.95
N PRO A 10 10.43 19.07 -7.22
CA PRO A 10 10.90 18.33 -6.06
C PRO A 10 9.77 18.24 -5.02
N THR A 11 9.55 17.02 -4.50
CA THR A 11 8.54 16.76 -3.47
C THR A 11 8.96 17.40 -2.15
N ILE A 12 8.12 18.28 -1.61
CA ILE A 12 8.32 18.85 -0.27
C ILE A 12 7.78 17.85 0.76
N PRO A 13 8.61 17.35 1.69
CA PRO A 13 8.14 16.44 2.73
C PRO A 13 7.11 17.16 3.60
N ASN A 14 5.98 16.50 3.85
CA ASN A 14 4.94 17.01 4.75
C ASN A 14 4.57 15.95 5.79
N LYS A 15 3.91 16.36 6.88
CA LYS A 15 3.52 15.46 7.98
C LYS A 15 2.21 14.71 7.75
N ASN A 16 1.55 14.92 6.62
CA ASN A 16 0.27 14.30 6.31
C ASN A 16 0.49 12.85 5.88
N ILE A 17 -0.36 11.99 6.40
CA ILE A 17 -0.42 10.60 5.97
C ILE A 17 -1.21 10.56 4.66
N CYS A 18 -0.57 10.16 3.58
CA CYS A 18 -1.25 9.88 2.31
C CYS A 18 -1.48 8.37 2.21
N VAL A 19 -2.73 7.96 2.05
CA VAL A 19 -3.11 6.56 1.85
C VAL A 19 -3.74 6.44 0.47
N PRO A 20 -3.14 5.72 -0.50
CA PRO A 20 -3.73 5.58 -1.81
C PRO A 20 -4.88 4.58 -1.73
N ILE A 21 -6.09 5.14 -1.78
CA ILE A 21 -7.34 4.38 -1.78
C ILE A 21 -7.37 3.37 -2.94
N GLY A 22 -6.80 3.72 -4.09
CA GLY A 22 -6.72 2.83 -5.26
C GLY A 22 -5.97 1.53 -4.99
N SER A 23 -4.81 1.59 -4.32
CA SER A 23 -4.04 0.39 -4.00
C SER A 23 -4.76 -0.49 -2.99
N ILE A 24 -5.43 0.10 -1.99
CA ILE A 24 -6.22 -0.64 -1.00
C ILE A 24 -7.37 -1.39 -1.69
N LEU A 25 -8.12 -0.71 -2.56
CA LEU A 25 -9.24 -1.32 -3.29
C LEU A 25 -8.76 -2.43 -4.24
N ALA A 26 -7.64 -2.21 -4.94
CA ALA A 26 -7.06 -3.24 -5.80
C ALA A 26 -6.65 -4.47 -5.00
N VAL A 27 -5.98 -4.29 -3.85
CA VAL A 27 -5.60 -5.39 -2.97
C VAL A 27 -6.84 -6.16 -2.52
N GLN A 28 -7.87 -5.49 -2.03
CA GLN A 28 -9.11 -6.14 -1.60
C GLN A 28 -9.76 -6.95 -2.73
N LEU A 29 -9.87 -6.37 -3.93
CA LEU A 29 -10.45 -7.03 -5.09
C LEU A 29 -9.69 -8.30 -5.50
N PHE A 30 -8.35 -8.25 -5.54
CA PHE A 30 -7.56 -9.43 -5.86
C PHE A 30 -7.55 -10.45 -4.72
N TYR A 31 -7.61 -10.00 -3.47
CA TYR A 31 -7.67 -10.87 -2.30
C TYR A 31 -8.92 -11.76 -2.33
N GLU A 32 -10.07 -11.17 -2.68
CA GLU A 32 -11.32 -11.89 -2.88
C GLU A 32 -11.26 -12.78 -4.13
N LYS A 33 -10.82 -12.24 -5.27
CA LYS A 33 -10.78 -12.97 -6.55
C LYS A 33 -9.87 -14.20 -6.51
N LEU A 34 -8.81 -14.18 -5.70
CA LEU A 34 -7.88 -15.30 -5.53
C LEU A 34 -8.24 -16.20 -4.33
N ASN A 35 -9.37 -15.93 -3.67
CA ASN A 35 -9.86 -16.61 -2.49
C ASN A 35 -8.82 -16.74 -1.35
N PHE A 36 -8.09 -15.65 -1.11
CA PHE A 36 -7.05 -15.62 -0.08
C PHE A 36 -7.64 -15.62 1.33
N CYS A 37 -8.88 -15.16 1.52
CA CYS A 37 -9.60 -15.24 2.79
C CYS A 37 -9.65 -16.67 3.35
N ASP A 38 -10.02 -17.64 2.52
CA ASP A 38 -10.12 -19.05 2.95
C ASP A 38 -8.75 -19.70 3.16
N ILE A 39 -7.77 -19.31 2.34
CA ILE A 39 -6.40 -19.83 2.42
C ILE A 39 -5.72 -19.36 3.69
N PHE A 40 -5.78 -18.07 4.02
CA PHE A 40 -5.08 -17.52 5.19
C PHE A 40 -5.93 -17.58 6.46
N GLY A 41 -7.24 -17.43 6.36
CA GLY A 41 -8.16 -17.47 7.52
C GLY A 41 -8.08 -18.76 8.32
N LYS A 42 -7.81 -19.91 7.68
CA LYS A 42 -7.64 -21.20 8.37
C LYS A 42 -6.43 -21.25 9.33
N HIS A 43 -5.44 -20.38 9.15
CA HIS A 43 -4.21 -20.38 9.93
C HIS A 43 -4.31 -19.58 11.23
N LYS A 44 -5.40 -18.84 11.45
CA LYS A 44 -5.64 -18.09 12.69
C LYS A 44 -7.12 -18.09 13.07
N SER A 45 -7.44 -18.77 14.18
CA SER A 45 -8.82 -18.94 14.65
C SER A 45 -9.22 -18.02 15.81
N LYS A 46 -8.27 -17.32 16.44
CA LYS A 46 -8.52 -16.48 17.63
C LYS A 46 -7.81 -15.13 17.55
N GLY A 47 -8.41 -14.11 18.15
CA GLY A 47 -7.85 -12.75 18.22
C GLY A 47 -8.15 -11.91 16.98
N LEU A 48 -7.26 -10.97 16.66
CA LEU A 48 -7.39 -10.10 15.49
C LEU A 48 -7.33 -10.89 14.19
N ASP A 49 -8.21 -10.54 13.25
CA ASP A 49 -8.33 -11.16 11.93
C ASP A 49 -7.01 -11.05 11.14
N LEU A 50 -6.52 -12.21 10.69
CA LEU A 50 -5.28 -12.29 9.90
C LEU A 50 -5.47 -11.69 8.51
N ASN A 51 -6.66 -11.83 7.91
CA ASN A 51 -6.91 -11.36 6.56
C ASN A 51 -6.84 -9.83 6.50
N SER A 52 -7.49 -9.15 7.45
CA SER A 52 -7.43 -7.70 7.60
C SER A 52 -6.00 -7.18 7.76
N LEU A 53 -5.17 -7.88 8.53
CA LEU A 53 -3.75 -7.53 8.68
C LEU A 53 -2.99 -7.68 7.35
N LEU A 54 -3.18 -8.79 6.64
CA LEU A 54 -2.52 -9.06 5.35
C LEU A 54 -2.93 -8.04 4.28
N ILE A 55 -4.22 -7.71 4.18
CA ILE A 55 -4.74 -6.67 3.28
C ILE A 55 -4.06 -5.34 3.60
N GLY A 56 -3.99 -4.95 4.88
CA GLY A 56 -3.33 -3.72 5.31
C GLY A 56 -1.84 -3.67 4.94
N LEU A 57 -1.10 -4.74 5.24
CA LEU A 57 0.34 -4.84 4.94
C LEU A 57 0.63 -4.83 3.44
N LEU A 58 -0.17 -5.56 2.65
CA LEU A 58 0.00 -5.62 1.20
C LEU A 58 -0.36 -4.28 0.56
N SER A 59 -1.45 -3.65 1.03
CA SER A 59 -1.84 -2.31 0.58
C SER A 59 -0.75 -1.30 0.88
N TYR A 60 -0.18 -1.34 2.08
CA TYR A 60 0.94 -0.48 2.46
C TYR A 60 2.17 -0.73 1.58
N LYS A 61 2.51 -1.99 1.29
CA LYS A 61 3.68 -2.32 0.45
C LYS A 61 3.51 -1.89 -1.02
N LEU A 62 2.29 -2.00 -1.55
CA LEU A 62 1.96 -1.65 -2.94
C LEU A 62 1.61 -0.17 -3.12
N THR A 63 1.55 0.58 -2.01
CA THR A 63 1.38 2.02 -2.00
C THR A 63 2.73 2.69 -2.25
N GLU A 64 2.75 3.66 -3.16
CA GLU A 64 3.83 4.65 -3.19
C GLU A 64 3.68 5.54 -1.95
N ASN A 65 4.35 5.15 -0.85
CA ASN A 65 4.33 5.90 0.40
C ASN A 65 5.24 7.14 0.25
N PHE A 66 4.69 8.24 -0.26
CA PHE A 66 5.37 9.54 -0.25
C PHE A 66 5.58 10.10 1.17
N SER A 67 5.06 9.43 2.20
CA SER A 67 5.30 9.73 3.61
C SER A 67 6.58 9.09 4.16
N ILE A 68 7.30 8.24 3.39
CA ILE A 68 8.65 7.81 3.77
C ILE A 68 9.57 9.01 3.56
N LYS A 69 9.59 9.85 4.59
CA LYS A 69 10.60 10.86 4.81
C LYS A 69 11.94 10.11 4.85
N GLU A 70 12.76 10.27 3.82
CA GLU A 70 14.17 9.90 3.80
C GLU A 70 14.45 8.39 4.00
N ALA A 71 14.40 7.62 2.91
CA ALA A 71 15.35 6.53 2.75
C ALA A 71 16.59 7.10 2.05
N GLY A 72 17.37 7.87 2.81
CA GLY A 72 18.70 8.39 2.46
C GLY A 72 19.69 7.98 3.53
#